data_AF-A0A349XWK9-F1
#
_entry.id   AF-A0A349XWK9-F1
#
_cell.length_a   1.000
_cell.length_b   1.000
_cell.length_c   1.000
_cell.angle_alpha   90.00
_cell.angle_beta   90.00
_cell.angle_gamma   90.00
#
_symmetry.space_group_name_H-M   'P 1'
#
loop_
_entity.id
_entity.type
_entity.pdbx_description
1 polymer ?
#
loop_
_entity_poly.entity_id
_entity_poly.type
_entity_poly.pdbx_seq_one_letter_code
_entity_poly.pdbx_strand_id
1 'polypeptide(L)' 'AVLHDAAKIADRMVQLARKGTLEAIDGSIIKIEAQSICVHGDSPGAVAIAQEIRQRFEADGIDIRSFASNR' A
#
# COMPACT_ATOMS: atom_id res chain seq x y z
N ALA A 1 -9.23 12.26 -6.09
CA ALA A 1 -7.99 12.45 -6.87
C ALA A 1 -7.15 11.17 -6.80
N VAL A 2 -6.30 10.92 -7.80
CA VAL A 2 -5.39 9.77 -7.84
C VAL A 2 -3.98 10.26 -7.50
N LEU A 3 -3.24 9.49 -6.70
CA LEU A 3 -1.82 9.76 -6.41
C LEU A 3 -0.96 9.05 -7.45
N HIS A 4 0.10 9.72 -7.93
CA HIS A 4 1.04 9.17 -8.92
C HIS A 4 2.47 9.04 -8.39
N ASP A 5 2.77 9.61 -7.23
CA ASP A 5 4.08 9.51 -6.58
C ASP A 5 4.20 8.15 -5.86
N ALA A 6 5.07 7.29 -6.39
CA ALA A 6 5.28 5.93 -5.88
C ALA A 6 5.77 5.91 -4.42
N ALA A 7 6.69 6.80 -4.04
CA ALA A 7 7.23 6.85 -2.69
C ALA A 7 6.14 7.26 -1.69
N LYS A 8 5.36 8.29 -2.02
CA LYS A 8 4.22 8.73 -1.20
C LYS A 8 3.17 7.63 -1.05
N ILE A 9 2.90 6.87 -2.11
CA ILE A 9 1.97 5.74 -2.06
C ILE A 9 2.52 4.63 -1.15
N ALA A 10 3.80 4.28 -1.28
CA ALA A 10 4.42 3.25 -0.46
C ALA A 10 4.43 3.62 1.04
N ASP A 11 4.75 4.85 1.39
CA ASP A 11 4.66 5.35 2.78
C ASP A 11 3.26 5.17 3.36
N ARG A 12 2.23 5.51 2.58
CA ARG A 12 0.82 5.32 2.96
C ARG A 12 0.49 3.85 3.16
N MET A 13 0.99 2.97 2.30
CA MET A 13 0.73 1.53 2.42
C MET A 13 1.42 0.93 3.64
N VAL A 14 2.62 1.39 4.01
CA VAL A 14 3.29 1.00 5.26
C VAL A 14 2.47 1.45 6.47
N GLN A 15 1.99 2.70 6.47
CA GLN A 15 1.13 3.20 7.54
C GLN A 15 -0.13 2.35 7.69
N LEU A 16 -0.78 2.01 6.57
CA LEU A 16 -1.95 1.15 6.55
C LEU A 16 -1.63 -0.23 7.12
N ALA A 17 -0.56 -0.89 6.66
CA ALA A 17 -0.18 -2.23 7.10
C ALA A 17 0.24 -2.28 8.58
N ARG A 18 0.90 -1.24 9.09
CA ARG A 18 1.39 -1.19 10.48
C ARG A 18 0.35 -0.72 11.48
N LYS A 19 -0.42 0.30 11.11
CA LYS A 19 -1.30 1.04 12.05
C LYS A 19 -2.78 0.90 11.72
N GLY A 20 -3.13 0.39 10.54
CA GLY A 20 -4.52 0.35 10.09
C GLY A 20 -5.10 1.74 9.89
N THR A 21 -4.28 2.72 9.48
CA THR A 21 -4.75 4.11 9.31
C THR A 21 -4.21 4.77 8.04
N LEU A 22 -4.93 5.79 7.56
CA LEU A 22 -4.49 6.71 6.51
C LEU A 22 -4.93 8.13 6.81
N GLU A 23 -4.25 9.12 6.22
CA GLU A 23 -4.71 10.51 6.18
C GLU A 23 -5.68 10.72 5.02
N ALA A 24 -6.85 11.30 5.32
CA ALA A 24 -7.86 11.72 4.38
C ALA A 24 -7.52 13.08 3.74
N ILE A 25 -8.28 13.49 2.73
CA ILE A 25 -8.01 14.72 1.96
C ILE A 25 -8.15 16.01 2.78
N ASP A 26 -8.87 15.95 3.89
CA ASP A 26 -9.09 17.05 4.83
C ASP A 26 -8.10 17.04 6.01
N GLY A 27 -7.11 16.13 5.98
CA GLY A 27 -6.11 15.96 7.04
C GLY A 27 -6.57 15.08 8.21
N SER A 28 -7.82 14.62 8.22
CA SER A 28 -8.29 13.70 9.27
C SER A 28 -7.65 12.31 9.12
N ILE A 29 -7.44 11.61 10.24
CA ILE A 29 -6.94 10.23 10.24
C ILE A 29 -8.12 9.26 10.24
N ILE A 30 -8.17 8.40 9.23
CA ILE A 30 -9.18 7.34 9.11
C ILE A 30 -8.60 5.99 9.52
N LYS A 31 -9.38 5.19 10.27
CA LYS A 31 -9.06 3.79 10.55
C LYS A 31 -9.60 2.92 9.43
N ILE A 32 -8.79 1.97 8.96
CA ILE A 32 -9.12 1.06 7.87
C ILE A 32 -8.74 -0.36 8.31
N GLU A 33 -9.70 -1.27 8.24
CA GLU A 33 -9.49 -2.70 8.45
C GLU A 33 -9.31 -3.39 7.09
N ALA A 34 -8.07 -3.42 6.61
CA ALA A 34 -7.70 -4.02 5.34
C ALA A 34 -6.72 -5.19 5.52
N GLN A 35 -6.96 -6.28 4.81
CA GLN A 35 -6.10 -7.47 4.81
C GLN A 35 -5.36 -7.66 3.47
N SER A 36 -5.68 -6.85 2.47
CA SER A 36 -5.08 -6.89 1.14
C SER A 36 -5.04 -5.48 0.55
N ILE A 37 -4.03 -5.22 -0.29
CA ILE A 37 -3.86 -3.99 -1.04
C ILE A 37 -4.05 -4.32 -2.52
N CYS A 38 -5.02 -3.67 -3.16
CA CYS A 38 -5.20 -3.78 -4.61
C CYS A 38 -4.14 -2.91 -5.32
N VAL A 39 -3.39 -3.50 -6.22
CA VAL A 39 -2.46 -2.81 -7.12
C VAL A 39 -2.96 -2.92 -8.55
N HIS A 40 -2.68 -1.91 -9.37
CA HIS A 40 -3.09 -1.87 -10.77
C HIS A 40 -1.87 -2.06 -11.67
N GLY A 41 -2.09 -2.42 -12.94
CA GLY A 41 -1.03 -2.64 -13.93
C GLY A 41 -1.36 -2.06 -15.31
N ASP A 42 -2.42 -1.26 -15.40
CA ASP A 42 -3.05 -0.76 -16.62
C ASP A 42 -2.63 0.66 -17.02
N SER A 43 -1.90 1.37 -16.15
CA SER A 43 -1.46 2.75 -16.39
C SER A 43 0.07 2.90 -16.40
N PRO A 44 0.60 3.91 -17.12
CA PRO A 44 2.02 4.26 -17.02
C PRO A 44 2.43 4.50 -15.57
N GLY A 45 3.49 3.82 -15.13
CA GLY A 45 3.98 3.89 -13.74
C GLY A 45 3.31 2.94 -12.75
N ALA A 46 2.23 2.23 -13.13
CA ALA A 46 1.53 1.32 -12.21
C ALA A 46 2.43 0.20 -11.67
N VAL A 47 3.25 -0.40 -12.54
CA VAL A 47 4.23 -1.42 -12.14
C VAL A 47 5.30 -0.84 -11.21
N ALA A 48 5.78 0.39 -11.47
CA ALA A 48 6.77 1.04 -10.61
C ALA A 48 6.21 1.32 -9.21
N ILE A 49 4.94 1.73 -9.12
CA ILE A 49 4.24 1.89 -7.84
C ILE A 49 4.17 0.55 -7.09
N ALA A 50 3.79 -0.53 -7.77
CA ALA A 50 3.73 -1.87 -7.15
C ALA A 50 5.10 -2.35 -6.67
N GLN A 51 6.17 -2.08 -7.44
CA GLN A 51 7.55 -2.40 -7.06
C GLN A 51 7.98 -1.60 -5.83
N GLU A 52 7.72 -0.30 -5.78
CA GLU A 52 8.08 0.56 -4.65
C GLU A 52 7.36 0.13 -3.37
N ILE A 53 6.06 -0.18 -3.44
CA ILE A 53 5.31 -0.71 -2.29
C ILE A 53 5.96 -1.99 -1.77
N ARG A 54 6.31 -2.92 -2.67
CA ARG A 54 6.95 -4.18 -2.31
C ARG A 54 8.32 -3.95 -1.64
N GLN A 55 9.18 -3.14 -2.25
CA GLN A 55 10.50 -2.83 -1.70
C GLN A 55 10.39 -2.21 -0.31
N ARG A 56 9.44 -1.29 -0.13
CA ARG A 56 9.23 -0.65 1.17
C ARG A 56 8.71 -1.62 2.22
N PHE A 57 7.80 -2.52 1.85
CA PHE A 57 7.32 -3.57 2.75
C PHE A 57 8.46 -4.50 3.18
N GLU A 58 9.29 -4.94 2.24
CA GLU A 58 10.46 -5.77 2.53
C GLU A 58 11.46 -5.03 3.45
N ALA A 59 11.75 -3.76 3.17
CA ALA A 59 12.63 -2.93 3.99
C ALA A 59 12.10 -2.71 5.42
N ASP A 60 10.78 -2.55 5.56
CA ASP A 60 10.12 -2.38 6.86
C ASP A 60 9.81 -3.72 7.54
N GLY A 61 10.15 -4.88 6.96
CA GLY A 61 9.89 -6.20 7.56
C GLY A 61 8.40 -6.57 7.62
N ILE A 62 7.65 -6.24 6.57
CA ILE A 62 6.24 -6.59 6.37
C ILE A 62 6.16 -7.73 5.35
N ASP A 63 5.74 -8.90 5.80
CA ASP A 63 5.59 -10.07 4.93
C ASP A 63 4.42 -9.92 3.95
N ILE A 64 4.71 -10.10 2.66
CA ILE A 64 3.68 -10.22 1.62
C ILE A 64 3.39 -11.70 1.40
N ARG A 65 2.13 -12.10 1.64
CA ARG A 65 1.67 -13.47 1.46
C ARG A 65 0.32 -13.50 0.77
N SER A 66 0.03 -14.64 0.14
CA SER A 66 -1.34 -14.93 -0.31
C SER A 66 -2.28 -14.93 0.89
N PHE A 67 -3.42 -14.25 0.76
CA PHE A 67 -4.51 -14.35 1.73
C PHE A 67 -5.28 -15.68 1.60
N ALA A 68 -5.15 -16.37 0.46
CA ALA A 68 -5.64 -17.72 0.29
C ALA A 68 -4.57 -18.68 0.84
N SER A 69 -4.96 -19.52 1.80
CA SER A 69 -4.13 -20.63 2.27
C SER A 69 -3.90 -21.62 1.11
N ASN A 70 -2.65 -22.04 0.89
CA ASN A 70 -2.39 -23.24 0.11
C ASN A 70 -3.09 -24.40 0.84
N ARG A 71 -4.18 -24.90 0.27
CA ARG A 71 -4.69 -26.23 0.59
C ARG A 71 -3.81 -27.27 -0.07
#